data_AF-A0A7Y5RHH7-F1
#
_entry.id   AF-A0A7Y5RHH7-F1
#
_cell.length_a   1.000
_cell.length_b   1.000
_cell.length_c   1.000
_cell.angle_alpha   90.00
_cell.angle_beta   90.00
_cell.angle_gamma   90.00
#
_symmetry.space_group_name_H-M   'P 1'
#
loop_
_entity.id
_entity.type
_entity.pdbx_description
1 polymer ?
#
loop_
_entity_poly.entity_id
_entity_poly.type
_entity_poly.pdbx_seq_one_letter_code
_entity_poly.pdbx_strand_id
1 'polypeptide(L)'
;YNDHAGICGYLNNGSGGACNATAKAYIQTAKNQANHYGNAPVGGVVGPGLAQLDSTLSKVFPITERVRLKAQVDMFNVLNRTNFNGLNLNASNSNFGTISSAFPPRQMQLGARILF
;
A
#
# COMPACT_ATOMS: atom_id res chain seq x y z
N TYR A 1 -24.47 -8.64 12.00
CA TYR A 1 -23.55 -7.95 12.92
C TYR A 1 -22.28 -8.77 12.95
N ASN A 2 -21.38 -8.42 12.03
CA ASN A 2 -19.97 -8.74 11.83
C ASN A 2 -19.25 -9.63 12.87
N ASP A 3 -19.08 -10.92 12.55
CA ASP A 3 -18.01 -11.77 13.10
C ASP A 3 -16.96 -12.00 12.01
N HIS A 4 -16.05 -11.03 11.84
CA HIS A 4 -14.81 -11.26 11.10
C HIS A 4 -13.83 -12.03 12.01
N ALA A 5 -14.08 -13.33 12.17
CA ALA A 5 -13.12 -14.24 12.80
C ALA A 5 -11.93 -14.44 11.84
N GLY A 6 -10.89 -13.64 12.04
CA GLY A 6 -9.62 -13.79 11.35
C GLY A 6 -9.07 -15.20 11.54
N ILE A 7 -8.77 -15.86 10.43
CA ILE A 7 -8.19 -17.20 10.36
C ILE A 7 -6.84 -17.19 11.09
N CYS A 8 -6.65 -18.08 12.07
CA CYS A 8 -5.32 -18.43 12.59
C CYS A 8 -4.57 -19.25 11.55
N GLY A 9 -3.89 -18.57 10.61
CA GLY A 9 -3.00 -19.20 9.63
C GLY A 9 -1.56 -19.16 10.10
N TYR A 10 -1.00 -20.30 10.49
CA TYR A 10 0.44 -20.43 10.73
C TYR A 10 1.16 -20.65 9.38
N LEU A 11 2.16 -19.82 9.08
CA LEU A 11 3.15 -20.08 8.03
C LEU A 11 4.44 -20.60 8.66
N ASN A 12 4.41 -21.74 9.36
CA ASN A 12 5.63 -22.54 9.50
C ASN A 12 5.39 -24.02 9.84
N ASN A 13 6.31 -24.84 9.34
CA ASN A 13 6.52 -26.26 9.55
C ASN A 13 6.89 -26.57 11.02
N GLY A 14 5.90 -26.58 11.90
CA GLY A 14 6.04 -27.04 13.28
C GLY A 14 4.74 -27.65 13.75
N SER A 15 4.74 -28.96 13.95
CA SER A 15 3.60 -29.73 14.44
C SER A 15 3.10 -29.19 15.79
N GLY A 16 1.80 -28.90 15.86
CA GLY A 16 0.99 -28.99 17.07
C GLY A 16 1.35 -28.03 18.20
N GLY A 17 0.60 -26.93 18.31
CA GLY A 17 0.53 -26.14 19.54
C GLY A 17 -0.68 -25.22 19.49
N ALA A 18 -1.61 -25.41 20.43
CA ALA A 18 -2.84 -24.62 20.56
C ALA A 18 -2.57 -23.10 20.53
N CYS A 19 -3.56 -22.34 20.05
CA CYS A 19 -3.54 -20.88 19.96
C CYS A 19 -3.16 -20.24 21.31
N ASN A 20 -1.88 -19.93 21.48
CA ASN A 20 -1.40 -19.17 22.60
C ASN A 20 -1.71 -17.69 22.30
N ALA A 21 -2.54 -17.04 23.11
CA ALA A 21 -2.95 -15.63 22.91
C ALA A 21 -1.78 -14.62 22.90
N THR A 22 -0.57 -15.09 23.25
CA THR A 22 0.70 -14.34 23.19
C THR A 22 1.58 -14.72 22.00
N ALA A 23 1.18 -15.70 21.18
CA ALA A 23 1.90 -16.06 19.97
C ALA A 23 1.70 -14.96 18.92
N LYS A 24 2.78 -14.24 18.64
CA LYS A 24 2.90 -13.42 17.44
C LYS A 24 2.47 -14.28 16.24
N ALA A 25 1.56 -13.76 15.40
CA ALA A 25 1.06 -14.45 14.21
C ALA A 25 2.16 -14.90 13.23
N TYR A 26 3.40 -14.50 13.48
CA TYR A 26 4.58 -14.96 12.79
C TYR A 26 5.71 -15.28 13.77
N ILE A 27 6.18 -16.53 13.75
CA ILE A 27 7.47 -16.88 14.35
C ILE A 27 8.53 -16.65 13.28
N GLN A 28 9.29 -15.58 13.47
CA GLN A 28 10.53 -15.33 12.76
C GLN A 28 11.56 -16.35 13.25
N THR A 29 11.59 -17.54 12.66
CA THR A 29 12.72 -18.46 12.87
C THR A 29 13.94 -17.77 12.29
N ALA A 30 14.81 -17.29 13.17
CA ALA A 30 16.01 -16.57 12.79
C ALA A 30 16.82 -17.36 11.75
N LYS A 31 17.42 -16.62 10.82
CA LYS A 31 18.47 -16.99 9.87
C LYS A 31 19.60 -17.79 10.56
N ASN A 32 19.37 -19.07 10.83
CA ASN A 32 20.40 -20.03 11.22
C ASN A 32 19.98 -21.50 11.01
N GLN A 33 19.10 -21.78 10.06
CA GLN A 33 18.84 -23.14 9.56
C GLN A 33 18.86 -23.08 8.03
N ALA A 34 20.07 -23.00 7.47
CA ALA A 34 20.34 -22.64 6.08
C ALA A 34 19.83 -23.63 5.00
N ASN A 35 19.03 -24.65 5.32
CA ASN A 35 18.78 -25.77 4.41
C ASN A 35 17.30 -26.22 4.29
N HIS A 36 16.31 -25.42 4.71
CA HIS A 36 14.90 -25.78 4.51
C HIS A 36 14.12 -24.69 3.80
N TYR A 37 13.51 -25.04 2.66
CA TYR A 37 12.50 -24.21 2.01
C TYR A 37 11.24 -24.14 2.90
N GLY A 38 10.66 -22.95 3.05
CA GLY A 38 9.38 -22.79 3.75
C GLY A 38 8.24 -23.45 2.98
N ASN A 39 7.17 -23.85 3.67
CA ASN A 39 5.97 -24.46 3.07
C ASN A 39 4.87 -23.44 2.71
N ALA A 40 5.21 -22.15 2.67
CA ALA A 40 4.26 -21.08 2.40
C ALA A 40 3.79 -21.12 0.93
N PRO A 41 2.48 -21.08 0.66
CA PRO A 41 1.98 -21.01 -0.71
C PRO A 41 2.26 -19.64 -1.33
N VAL A 42 2.49 -19.63 -2.65
CA VAL A 42 2.60 -18.38 -3.42
C VAL A 42 1.26 -17.64 -3.35
N GLY A 43 1.29 -16.36 -2.98
CA GLY A 43 0.07 -15.53 -2.87
C GLY A 43 -0.72 -15.73 -1.57
N GLY A 44 -0.21 -16.48 -0.58
CA GLY A 44 -0.89 -16.67 0.71
C GLY A 44 -1.05 -15.40 1.56
N VAL A 45 -0.30 -14.33 1.23
CA VAL A 45 -0.42 -13.01 1.89
C VAL A 45 -0.99 -12.01 0.89
N VAL A 46 -2.18 -11.50 1.20
CA VAL A 46 -2.84 -10.46 0.42
C VAL A 46 -2.59 -9.11 1.08
N GLY A 47 -2.00 -8.19 0.32
CA GLY A 47 -1.70 -6.84 0.78
C GLY A 47 -2.95 -5.95 0.91
N PRO A 48 -2.82 -4.78 1.54
CA PRO A 48 -3.90 -3.80 1.61
C PRO A 48 -4.32 -3.33 0.21
N GLY A 49 -5.62 -3.15 0.01
CA GLY A 49 -6.18 -2.69 -1.26
C GLY A 49 -5.90 -1.20 -1.52
N LEU A 50 -5.50 -0.90 -2.76
CA LEU A 50 -5.30 0.46 -3.24
C LEU A 50 -6.61 1.00 -3.84
N ALA A 51 -7.04 2.16 -3.34
CA ALA A 51 -8.14 2.92 -3.92
C ALA A 51 -7.78 4.41 -3.87
N GLN A 52 -7.72 5.04 -5.03
CA GLN A 52 -7.48 6.48 -5.13
C GLN A 52 -8.30 7.05 -6.28
N LEU A 53 -8.65 8.34 -6.13
CA LEU A 53 -9.33 9.12 -7.14
C LEU A 53 -8.40 10.25 -7.54
N ASP A 54 -8.02 10.30 -8.81
CA ASP A 54 -7.18 11.35 -9.36
C ASP A 54 -8.00 12.18 -10.35
N SER A 55 -7.79 13.49 -10.35
CA SER A 55 -8.56 14.43 -11.17
C SER A 55 -7.68 15.52 -11.74
N THR A 56 -7.93 15.85 -13.00
CA THR A 56 -7.28 16.95 -13.70
C THR A 56 -8.36 17.87 -14.27
N LEU A 57 -8.26 19.15 -13.95
CA LEU A 57 -9.08 20.21 -14.52
C LEU A 57 -8.19 21.13 -15.34
N SER A 58 -8.51 21.31 -16.63
CA SER A 58 -7.79 22.28 -17.47
C SER A 58 -8.74 23.19 -18.21
N LYS A 59 -8.36 24.45 -18.35
CA LYS A 59 -9.15 25.47 -19.04
C LYS A 59 -8.24 26.40 -19.82
N VAL A 60 -8.66 26.73 -21.04
CA VAL A 60 -8.00 27.71 -21.89
C VAL A 60 -8.78 29.02 -21.83
N PHE A 61 -8.11 30.08 -21.42
CA PHE A 61 -8.61 31.44 -21.39
C PHE A 61 -8.07 32.19 -22.62
N PRO A 62 -8.92 32.60 -23.58
CA PRO A 62 -8.49 33.53 -24.62
C PRO A 62 -8.26 34.90 -23.97
N ILE A 63 -6.99 35.35 -23.91
CA ILE A 63 -6.65 36.67 -23.40
C ILE A 63 -6.77 37.69 -24.55
N THR A 64 -6.22 37.36 -25.71
CA THR A 64 -6.36 38.13 -26.96
C THR A 64 -6.57 37.17 -28.13
N GLU A 65 -6.79 37.71 -29.33
CA GLU A 65 -6.96 36.93 -30.57
C GLU A 65 -5.74 36.03 -30.88
N ARG A 66 -4.55 36.46 -30.44
CA ARG A 66 -3.27 35.77 -30.66
C ARG A 66 -2.71 35.13 -29.39
N VAL A 67 -3.23 35.42 -28.20
CA VAL A 67 -2.68 34.90 -26.94
C VAL A 67 -3.74 34.14 -26.16
N ARG A 68 -3.45 32.88 -25.86
CA ARG A 68 -4.31 32.03 -25.02
C ARG A 68 -3.52 31.52 -23.82
N LEU A 69 -4.13 31.59 -22.64
CA LEU A 69 -3.57 31.05 -21.40
C LEU A 69 -4.25 29.72 -21.09
N LYS A 70 -3.49 28.62 -21.07
CA LYS A 70 -3.96 27.34 -20.54
C LYS A 70 -3.60 27.27 -19.06
N ALA A 71 -4.61 27.20 -18.20
CA ALA A 71 -4.45 26.85 -16.80
C ALA A 71 -4.82 25.38 -16.60
N GLN A 72 -4.08 24.68 -15.73
CA GLN A 72 -4.32 23.29 -15.37
C GLN A 72 -4.13 23.13 -13.86
N VAL A 73 -5.02 22.35 -13.27
CA VAL A 73 -4.97 21.93 -11.87
C VAL A 73 -5.01 20.40 -11.87
N ASP A 74 -3.99 19.78 -11.32
CA ASP A 74 -3.90 18.34 -11.16
C ASP A 74 -4.01 18.01 -9.67
N MET A 75 -4.90 17.09 -9.32
CA MET A 75 -5.14 16.63 -7.95
C MET A 75 -4.99 15.12 -7.90
N PHE A 76 -4.01 14.65 -7.13
CA PHE A 76 -3.79 13.24 -6.84
C PHE A 76 -4.35 12.89 -5.48
N ASN A 77 -4.99 11.73 -5.36
CA ASN A 77 -5.67 11.30 -4.15
C ASN A 77 -6.67 12.36 -3.64
N VAL A 78 -7.62 12.73 -4.50
CA VAL A 78 -8.67 13.74 -4.27
C VAL A 78 -9.46 13.45 -3.00
N LEU A 79 -9.70 12.17 -2.66
CA LEU A 79 -10.42 11.80 -1.44
C LEU A 79 -9.52 11.76 -0.18
N ASN A 80 -8.22 12.01 -0.33
CA ASN A 80 -7.21 11.91 0.74
C ASN A 80 -7.27 10.57 1.48
N ARG A 81 -7.51 9.47 0.76
CA ARG A 81 -7.52 8.13 1.34
C ARG A 81 -6.08 7.69 1.62
N THR A 82 -5.81 7.25 2.83
CA THR A 82 -4.52 6.63 3.14
C THR A 82 -4.44 5.28 2.46
N ASN A 83 -3.56 5.16 1.46
CA ASN A 83 -3.27 3.90 0.80
C ASN A 83 -1.99 3.34 1.43
N PHE A 84 -2.11 2.24 2.16
CA PHE A 84 -0.96 1.58 2.79
C PHE A 84 -0.14 0.82 1.75
N ASN A 85 1.17 0.78 1.95
CA ASN A 85 2.05 -0.05 1.14
C ASN A 85 1.99 -1.51 1.60
N GLY A 86 2.61 -2.41 0.83
CA GLY A 86 2.70 -3.82 1.16
C GLY A 86 3.33 -4.09 2.53
N LEU A 87 2.97 -5.23 3.10
CA LEU A 87 3.57 -5.77 4.32
C LEU A 87 5.05 -6.08 4.10
N ASN A 88 5.86 -5.97 5.14
CA ASN A 88 7.22 -6.48 5.11
C ASN A 88 7.20 -8.01 5.18
N LEU A 89 7.49 -8.66 4.04
CA LEU A 89 7.51 -10.12 3.90
C LEU A 89 8.91 -10.72 4.16
N ASN A 90 9.90 -9.91 4.54
CA ASN A 90 11.24 -10.41 4.82
C ASN A 90 11.29 -11.05 6.22
N ALA A 91 11.20 -12.38 6.24
CA ALA A 91 11.28 -13.21 7.44
C ALA A 91 12.49 -12.93 8.34
N SER A 92 13.57 -12.34 7.81
CA SER A 92 14.80 -12.05 8.56
C SER A 92 14.83 -10.63 9.17
N ASN A 93 13.80 -9.81 8.96
CA ASN A 93 13.68 -8.46 9.52
C ASN A 93 12.81 -8.45 10.77
N SER A 94 13.18 -7.71 11.82
CA SER A 94 12.36 -7.50 13.03
C SER A 94 10.99 -6.88 12.74
N ASN A 95 10.87 -6.19 11.61
CA ASN A 95 9.63 -5.55 11.16
C ASN A 95 8.76 -6.48 10.30
N PHE A 96 9.05 -7.79 10.25
CA PHE A 96 8.23 -8.75 9.51
C PHE A 96 6.75 -8.65 9.90
N GLY A 97 5.86 -8.68 8.89
CA GLY A 97 4.41 -8.67 9.10
C GLY A 97 3.85 -7.31 9.49
N THR A 98 4.66 -6.24 9.45
CA THR A 98 4.21 -4.87 9.72
C THR A 98 4.11 -4.05 8.42
N ILE A 99 3.21 -3.06 8.43
CA ILE A 99 3.10 -2.03 7.39
C ILE A 99 3.88 -0.80 7.87
N SER A 100 4.97 -0.47 7.17
CA SER A 100 5.87 0.61 7.57
C SER A 100 5.79 1.85 6.69
N SER A 101 4.98 1.81 5.62
CA SER A 101 4.85 2.95 4.70
C SER A 101 3.46 3.02 4.08
N ALA A 102 3.13 4.20 3.57
CA ALA A 102 1.92 4.48 2.82
C ALA A 102 2.29 5.26 1.55
N PHE A 103 1.43 5.17 0.53
CA PHE A 103 1.49 6.01 -0.65
C PHE A 103 1.29 7.48 -0.29
N PRO A 104 1.73 8.42 -1.17
CA PRO A 104 1.63 9.84 -0.89
C PRO A 104 0.20 10.30 -0.50
N PRO A 105 0.09 11.26 0.44
CA PRO A 105 -1.19 11.89 0.77
C PRO A 105 -1.70 12.72 -0.42
N ARG A 106 -2.84 13.39 -0.27
CA ARG A 106 -3.37 14.29 -1.32
C ARG A 106 -2.30 15.27 -1.79
N GLN A 107 -2.07 15.32 -3.10
CA GLN A 107 -1.16 16.28 -3.74
C GLN A 107 -1.93 17.10 -4.76
N MET A 108 -1.61 18.39 -4.83
CA MET A 108 -2.19 19.31 -5.81
C MET A 108 -1.06 20.02 -6.54
N GLN A 109 -1.19 20.14 -7.85
CA GLN A 109 -0.24 20.83 -8.70
C GLN A 109 -0.98 21.82 -9.60
N LEU A 110 -0.37 22.98 -9.79
CA LEU A 110 -0.89 24.07 -10.62
C LEU A 110 0.07 24.29 -11.77
N GLY A 111 -0.47 24.28 -12.99
CA GLY A 111 0.27 24.53 -14.22
C GLY A 111 -0.35 25.67 -15.01
N ALA A 112 0.50 26.53 -15.57
CA ALA A 112 0.09 27.56 -16.51
C ALA A 112 0.98 27.53 -17.75
N ARG A 113 0.37 27.65 -18.93
CA ARG A 113 1.08 27.71 -20.21
C ARG A 113 0.49 28.79 -21.10
N ILE A 114 1.36 29.62 -21.67
CA ILE A 114 0.99 30.63 -22.66
C ILE A 114 1.13 30.02 -24.06
N LEU A 115 0.13 30.28 -24.91
CA LEU A 115 0.03 29.87 -26.30
C LEU A 115 -0.05 31.14 -27.16
N PHE A 116 0.70 31.17 -28.25
CA PHE A 116 0.80 32.27 -29.21
C PHE A 116 0.27 31.84 -30.58
#